data_AF-A0A176J8E4-F1
#
_entry.id   AF-A0A176J8E4-F1
#
_cell.length_a   1.000
_cell.length_b   1.000
_cell.length_c   1.000
_cell.angle_alpha   90.00
_cell.angle_beta   90.00
_cell.angle_gamma   90.00
#
_symmetry.space_group_name_H-M   'P 1'
#
loop_
_entity.id
_entity.type
_entity.pdbx_description
1 polymer ?
#
loop_
_entity_poly.entity_id
_entity_poly.type
_entity_poly.pdbx_seq_one_letter_code
_entity_poly.pdbx_strand_id
1 'polypeptide(L)' 'MSEKEQIQEVHKLSQDILRTLLKDGYEGDNRGLRKAVELLSRSVGDLSVMHDKRDVCHEDLLKGTLAKVRISYNAIQNNQ' A
#
# COMPACT_ATOMS: atom_id res chain seq x y z
N MET A 1 -13.02 -3.26 -11.16
CA MET A 1 -11.74 -2.53 -11.27
C MET A 1 -10.77 -3.43 -11.99
N SER A 2 -10.39 -3.05 -13.21
CA SER A 2 -9.36 -3.70 -14.02
C SER A 2 -8.00 -3.70 -13.32
N GLU A 3 -7.10 -4.58 -13.75
CA GLU A 3 -5.72 -4.65 -13.25
C GLU A 3 -5.01 -3.29 -13.36
N LYS A 4 -5.15 -2.61 -14.50
CA LYS A 4 -4.59 -1.28 -14.73
C LYS A 4 -5.10 -0.24 -13.72
N GLU A 5 -6.41 -0.23 -13.47
CA GLU A 5 -7.02 0.68 -12.48
C GLU A 5 -6.52 0.36 -11.05
N GLN A 6 -6.37 -0.92 -10.70
CA GLN A 6 -5.84 -1.33 -9.40
C GLN A 6 -4.37 -0.89 -9.22
N ILE A 7 -3.53 -1.03 -10.24
CA ILE A 7 -2.13 -0.54 -10.21
C ILE A 7 -2.09 0.99 -10.07
N GLN A 8 -2.93 1.71 -10.80
CA GLN A 8 -3.02 3.17 -10.68
C GLN A 8 -3.44 3.60 -9.28
N GLU A 9 -4.38 2.89 -8.68
CA GLU A 9 -4.84 3.14 -7.31
C GLU A 9 -3.74 2.84 -6.28
N VAL A 10 -3.00 1.72 -6.43
CA VAL A 10 -1.81 1.42 -5.61
C VAL A 10 -0.79 2.55 -5.69
N HIS A 11 -0.48 3.01 -6.91
CA HIS A 11 0.45 4.12 -7.10
C HIS A 11 -0.04 5.40 -6.42
N LYS A 12 -1.30 5.80 -6.66
CA LYS A 12 -1.90 6.99 -6.05
C LYS A 12 -1.83 6.96 -4.52
N LEU A 13 -2.29 5.87 -3.90
CA LEU A 13 -2.28 5.72 -2.45
C LEU A 13 -0.86 5.76 -1.86
N SER A 14 0.13 5.17 -2.56
CA SER A 14 1.53 5.23 -2.13
C SER A 14 2.08 6.67 -2.09
N GLN A 15 1.68 7.50 -3.07
CA GLN A 15 2.07 8.91 -3.12
C GLN A 15 1.36 9.72 -2.03
N ASP A 16 0.09 9.45 -1.77
CA ASP A 16 -0.67 10.16 -0.74
C ASP A 16 -0.16 9.82 0.68
N ILE A 17 0.26 8.57 0.91
CA ILE A 17 0.99 8.17 2.12
C ILE A 17 2.26 9.01 2.29
N LEU A 18 3.10 9.08 1.25
CA LEU A 18 4.36 9.83 1.32
C LEU A 18 4.12 11.32 1.58
N ARG A 19 3.17 11.94 0.86
CA ARG A 19 2.79 13.35 1.07
C ARG A 19 2.33 13.63 2.49
N THR A 20 1.59 12.70 3.09
CA THR A 20 1.09 12.86 4.46
C THR A 20 2.23 12.79 5.47
N LEU A 21 3.14 11.82 5.32
CA LEU A 21 4.28 11.64 6.23
C LEU A 21 5.31 12.78 6.13
N LEU A 22 5.45 13.41 4.96
CA LEU A 22 6.36 14.53 4.73
C LEU A 22 5.73 15.89 5.05
N LYS A 23 4.47 15.94 5.48
CA LYS A 23 3.81 17.19 5.86
C LYS A 23 4.42 17.71 7.15
N ASP A 24 4.76 19.00 7.18
CA ASP A 24 5.26 19.67 8.39
C ASP A 24 4.29 19.47 9.56
N GLY A 25 4.83 19.08 10.71
CA GLY A 25 4.05 18.84 11.93
C GLY A 25 3.27 17.52 11.94
N TYR A 26 3.60 16.55 11.08
CA TYR A 26 3.01 15.21 11.18
C TYR A 26 3.44 14.51 12.48
N GLU A 27 2.48 14.26 13.36
CA GLU A 27 2.65 13.49 14.60
C GLU A 27 1.89 12.16 14.50
N GLY A 28 2.46 11.22 13.75
CA GLY A 28 1.86 9.89 13.58
C GLY A 28 2.00 9.00 14.80
N ASP A 29 0.94 8.24 15.11
CA ASP A 29 1.01 7.16 16.09
C ASP A 29 1.99 6.06 15.65
N ASN A 30 2.89 5.67 16.56
CA ASN A 30 3.91 4.66 16.33
C ASN A 30 3.33 3.29 15.92
N ARG A 31 2.14 2.92 16.43
CA ARG A 31 1.51 1.64 16.08
C ARG A 31 0.95 1.69 14.66
N GLY A 32 0.30 2.80 14.27
CA GLY A 32 -0.14 3.06 12.91
C GLY A 32 1.02 3.02 11.90
N LEU A 33 2.13 3.69 12.21
CA LEU A 33 3.33 3.71 11.37
C LEU A 33 3.94 2.32 11.20
N ARG A 34 4.12 1.56 12.29
CA ARG A 34 4.62 0.18 12.22
C ARG A 34 3.73 -0.70 11.36
N LYS A 35 2.41 -0.54 11.48
CA LYS A 35 1.45 -1.31 10.68
C LYS A 35 1.54 -0.96 9.20
N ALA A 36 1.63 0.33 8.88
CA ALA A 36 1.80 0.80 7.51
C ALA A 36 3.09 0.25 6.89
N VAL A 37 4.22 0.30 7.60
CA VAL A 37 5.50 -0.27 7.12
C VAL A 37 5.37 -1.77 6.83
N GLU A 38 4.82 -2.56 7.76
CA GLU A 38 4.62 -4.01 7.58
C GLU A 38 3.84 -4.31 6.29
N LEU A 39 2.71 -3.62 6.09
CA LEU A 39 1.81 -3.86 4.97
C LEU A 39 2.38 -3.36 3.64
N LEU A 40 3.07 -2.21 3.63
CA LEU A 40 3.76 -1.69 2.45
C LEU A 40 4.91 -2.63 2.03
N SER A 41 5.72 -3.13 2.98
CA SER A 41 6.79 -4.10 2.67
C SER A 41 6.23 -5.39 2.08
N ARG A 42 5.11 -5.91 2.59
CA ARG A 42 4.43 -7.08 2.01
C ARG A 42 3.91 -6.80 0.60
N SER A 43 3.35 -5.61 0.39
CA SER A 43 2.85 -5.18 -0.93
C SER A 43 3.97 -5.14 -1.98
N VAL A 44 5.18 -4.68 -1.61
CA VAL A 44 6.36 -4.74 -2.48
C VAL A 44 6.72 -6.19 -2.82
N GLY A 45 6.68 -7.09 -1.83
CA GLY A 45 6.90 -8.52 -2.04
C GLY A 45 5.88 -9.15 -2.98
N ASP A 46 4.59 -8.82 -2.81
CA ASP A 46 3.52 -9.30 -3.69
C ASP A 46 3.75 -8.84 -5.14
N LEU A 47 4.07 -7.57 -5.37
CA LEU A 47 4.36 -7.03 -6.69
C LEU A 47 5.61 -7.68 -7.31
N SER A 48 6.65 -7.94 -6.52
CA SER A 48 7.83 -8.68 -6.98
C SER A 48 7.46 -10.10 -7.44
N VAL A 49 6.57 -10.79 -6.72
CA VAL A 49 6.11 -12.14 -7.06
C VAL A 49 5.29 -12.15 -8.35
N MET A 50 4.44 -11.13 -8.57
CA MET A 50 3.68 -10.98 -9.82
C MET A 50 4.59 -10.86 -11.06
N HIS A 51 5.78 -10.30 -10.92
CA HIS A 51 6.71 -10.13 -12.04
C HIS A 51 7.63 -11.32 -12.29
N ASP A 52 7.84 -12.19 -11.29
CA ASP A 52 8.83 -13.27 -11.33
C ASP A 52 8.20 -14.66 -11.62
N LYS A 53 7.00 -14.93 -11.08
CA LYS A 53 6.39 -16.27 -11.15
C LYS A 53 5.33 -16.36 -12.25
N ARG A 54 5.47 -17.37 -13.13
CA ARG A 54 4.55 -17.61 -14.26
C ARG A 54 3.17 -18.16 -13.87
N ASP A 55 3.04 -18.77 -12.69
CA ASP A 55 1.82 -19.48 -12.25
C ASP A 55 1.13 -18.83 -11.03
N VAL A 56 1.15 -17.50 -10.95
CA VAL A 56 0.46 -16.78 -9.88
C VAL A 56 -0.83 -16.17 -10.41
N CYS A 57 -1.91 -16.23 -9.62
CA CYS A 57 -3.13 -15.48 -9.92
C CYS A 57 -2.86 -13.97 -9.68
N HIS A 58 -2.47 -13.27 -10.74
CA HIS A 58 -2.15 -11.83 -10.69
C HIS A 58 -3.32 -11.01 -10.15
N GLU A 59 -4.54 -11.37 -10.54
CA GLU A 59 -5.75 -10.65 -10.13
C GLU A 59 -5.97 -10.73 -8.62
N ASP A 60 -5.87 -11.91 -8.02
CA ASP A 60 -6.08 -12.09 -6.58
C ASP A 60 -4.94 -11.50 -5.77
N LEU A 61 -3.71 -11.64 -6.27
CA LEU A 61 -2.54 -11.05 -5.61
C LEU A 61 -2.63 -9.53 -5.60
N LEU A 62 -3.02 -8.91 -6.73
CA LEU A 62 -3.18 -7.47 -6.83
C LEU A 62 -4.34 -6.93 -5.98
N LYS A 63 -5.47 -7.64 -5.89
CA LYS A 63 -6.55 -7.30 -4.95
C LYS A 63 -6.03 -7.29 -3.52
N GLY A 64 -5.24 -8.29 -3.14
CA GLY A 64 -4.59 -8.37 -1.83
C GLY A 64 -3.61 -7.23 -1.58
N THR A 65 -2.76 -6.91 -2.57
CA THR A 65 -1.83 -5.77 -2.54
C THR A 65 -2.58 -4.46 -2.34
N LEU A 66 -3.62 -4.21 -3.14
CA LEU A 66 -4.41 -2.99 -3.04
C LEU A 66 -5.06 -2.85 -1.66
N ALA A 67 -5.59 -3.94 -1.09
CA ALA A 67 -6.15 -3.92 0.26
C ALA A 67 -5.10 -3.54 1.32
N LYS A 68 -3.88 -4.10 1.24
CA LYS A 68 -2.77 -3.77 2.17
C LYS A 68 -2.37 -2.30 2.08
N VAL A 69 -2.27 -1.75 0.86
CA VAL A 69 -1.94 -0.34 0.64
C VAL A 69 -3.05 0.57 1.18
N ARG A 70 -4.32 0.22 0.98
CA ARG A 70 -5.47 0.96 1.55
C ARG A 70 -5.47 0.96 3.07
N ILE A 71 -5.19 -0.18 3.70
CA ILE A 71 -5.09 -0.26 5.17
C ILE A 71 -3.92 0.61 5.67
N SER A 72 -2.79 0.60 4.96
CA SER A 72 -1.63 1.45 5.29
C SER A 72 -1.97 2.93 5.20
N TYR A 73 -2.67 3.33 4.13
CA TYR A 73 -3.15 4.70 3.96
C TYR A 73 -4.09 5.10 5.12
N ASN A 74 -5.08 4.27 5.44
CA ASN A 74 -6.01 4.55 6.53
C ASN A 74 -5.31 4.62 7.90
N ALA A 75 -4.30 3.79 8.15
CA ALA A 75 -3.50 3.82 9.37
C ALA A 75 -2.67 5.11 9.50
N ILE A 76 -2.39 5.80 8.39
CA ILE A 76 -1.66 7.08 8.38
C ILE A 76 -2.63 8.26 8.46
N GLN A 77 -3.79 8.20 7.79
CA GLN A 77 -4.80 9.27 7.79
C GLN A 77 -5.59 9.37 9.09
N ASN A 78 -6.03 8.24 9.65
CA ASN A 78 -6.95 8.22 10.80
C ASN A 78 -6.28 8.51 12.15
N ASN A 79 -4.98 8.85 12.13
CA ASN A 79 -4.20 9.28 13.30
C ASN A 79 -3.95 10.81 13.29
N GLN A 80 -4.70 11.57 12.49
CA GLN A 80 -4.86 13.02 12.62
C GLN A 80 -6.06 13.34 13.51
#